data_AF-A0A939HWK4-F1
#
_entry.id   AF-A0A939HWK4-F1
#
_cell.length_a   1.000
_cell.length_b   1.000
_cell.length_c   1.000
_cell.angle_alpha   90.00
_cell.angle_beta   90.00
_cell.angle_gamma   90.00
#
_symmetry.space_group_name_H-M   'P 1'
#
loop_
_entity.id
_entity.type
_entity.pdbx_description
1 polymer ?
#
loop_
_entity_poly.entity_id
_entity_poly.type
_entity_poly.pdbx_seq_one_letter_code
_entity_poly.pdbx_strand_id
1 'polypeptide(L)'
;MVVNIVPTGIGCSIGGYAGDATPTANLLASTVDYLITNPNTVNASNFINLKNNVVYAEGHSIDLFCQGTVNFHLPYANTVGLIIEKSEDWKIDILFNLINAVRAIYGVNIINPVITDEPISSRCMQNEAGAFVGTVDNPDVLFNAGQELIKKGANAIAVTTNVQDLPSQMYAKHFRGECPNPVGGVEAIISHLMMKKFQIPVAHAPLLNIKDLDLVHNIVDARGAGEMGSTSGLACVLVGLQKAPQIKVKPNTRIADIINLNNVLAVVMPASCLGGVPILQAEKYQIPVIAVGENQTILDISQSKLQLNNVIEAHSYAEAAGLILALKNGIHLESLSRPLMTLRP
;
A
#
# COMPACT_ATOMS: atom_id res chain seq x y z
N MET A 1 -9.41 -9.46 12.56
CA MET A 1 -8.55 -9.03 11.43
C MET A 1 -7.36 -8.27 11.96
N VAL A 2 -6.31 -8.08 11.15
CA VAL A 2 -5.16 -7.25 11.50
C VAL A 2 -4.96 -6.20 10.42
N VAL A 3 -4.51 -5.00 10.81
CA VAL A 3 -4.05 -3.96 9.89
C VAL A 3 -2.53 -4.00 9.86
N ASN A 4 -1.92 -4.27 8.71
CA ASN A 4 -0.46 -4.24 8.53
C ASN A 4 -0.10 -3.13 7.56
N ILE A 5 0.72 -2.19 8.00
CA ILE A 5 1.12 -1.04 7.20
C ILE A 5 2.63 -1.06 7.03
N VAL A 6 3.06 -0.99 5.76
CA VAL A 6 4.45 -0.70 5.42
C VAL A 6 4.48 0.65 4.71
N PRO A 7 4.86 1.73 5.42
CA PRO A 7 4.89 3.06 4.84
C PRO A 7 5.87 3.14 3.66
N THR A 8 5.53 3.94 2.66
CA THR A 8 6.39 4.20 1.50
C THR A 8 7.21 5.48 1.73
N GLY A 9 8.33 5.64 1.00
CA GLY A 9 9.14 6.87 1.02
C GLY A 9 10.01 7.10 2.26
N ILE A 10 10.01 6.21 3.24
CA ILE A 10 10.78 6.32 4.50
C ILE A 10 11.83 5.20 4.71
N GLY A 11 12.06 4.38 3.69
CA GLY A 11 13.15 3.39 3.70
C GLY A 11 12.98 2.25 4.71
N CYS A 12 11.79 1.64 4.76
CA CYS A 12 11.56 0.43 5.57
C CYS A 12 12.56 -0.68 5.19
N SER A 13 13.23 -1.30 6.17
CA SER A 13 14.13 -2.45 5.93
C SER A 13 13.43 -3.60 5.22
N ILE A 14 12.14 -3.81 5.53
CA ILE A 14 11.24 -4.78 4.88
C ILE A 14 10.08 -4.00 4.24
N GLY A 15 9.98 -4.09 2.91
CA GLY A 15 8.97 -3.40 2.10
C GLY A 15 9.25 -1.91 1.84
N GLY A 16 10.50 -1.49 1.97
CA GLY A 16 10.99 -0.22 1.40
C GLY A 16 11.08 -0.24 -0.13
N TYR A 17 10.90 -1.42 -0.73
CA TYR A 17 10.87 -1.67 -2.17
C TYR A 17 9.52 -2.25 -2.57
N ALA A 18 9.14 -2.09 -3.85
CA ALA A 18 7.85 -2.56 -4.35
C ALA A 18 7.67 -4.08 -4.11
N GLY A 19 6.75 -4.42 -3.20
CA GLY A 19 6.29 -5.78 -2.92
C GLY A 19 7.28 -6.66 -2.15
N ASP A 20 8.39 -6.09 -1.66
CA ASP A 20 9.36 -6.79 -0.81
C ASP A 20 8.75 -7.26 0.54
N ALA A 21 7.71 -6.57 1.03
CA ALA A 21 6.95 -7.02 2.20
C ALA A 21 5.83 -8.03 1.88
N THR A 22 5.69 -8.51 0.64
CA THR A 22 4.64 -9.48 0.29
C THR A 22 4.75 -10.79 1.08
N PRO A 23 5.96 -11.39 1.27
CA PRO A 23 6.09 -12.61 2.06
C PRO A 23 5.67 -12.42 3.52
N THR A 24 6.05 -11.30 4.16
CA THR A 24 5.67 -11.01 5.55
C THR A 24 4.18 -10.71 5.66
N ALA A 25 3.59 -9.96 4.73
CA ALA A 25 2.15 -9.78 4.66
C ALA A 25 1.42 -11.11 4.49
N ASN A 26 1.89 -12.00 3.62
CA ASN A 26 1.29 -13.33 3.45
C ASN A 26 1.45 -14.23 4.67
N LEU A 27 2.53 -14.07 5.44
CA LEU A 27 2.70 -14.73 6.74
C LEU A 27 1.64 -14.24 7.73
N LEU A 28 1.53 -12.93 7.94
CA LEU A 28 0.52 -12.32 8.82
C LEU A 28 -0.90 -12.68 8.37
N ALA A 29 -1.19 -12.66 7.08
CA ALA A 29 -2.49 -13.04 6.53
C ALA A 29 -2.85 -14.50 6.85
N SER A 30 -1.86 -15.38 7.08
CA SER A 30 -2.12 -16.79 7.45
C SER A 30 -2.69 -16.95 8.86
N THR A 31 -2.51 -15.93 9.71
CA THR A 31 -2.90 -16.01 11.13
C THR A 31 -4.27 -15.40 11.39
N VAL A 32 -4.87 -14.71 10.41
CA VAL A 32 -6.11 -13.94 10.56
C VAL A 32 -7.12 -14.21 9.45
N ASP A 33 -8.38 -13.88 9.70
CA ASP A 33 -9.42 -14.07 8.69
C ASP A 33 -9.37 -13.00 7.59
N TYR A 34 -8.86 -11.81 7.92
CA TYR A 34 -8.53 -10.73 6.98
C TYR A 34 -7.28 -9.97 7.44
N LEU A 35 -6.43 -9.63 6.49
CA LEU A 35 -5.29 -8.72 6.67
C LEU A 35 -5.51 -7.48 5.81
N ILE A 36 -5.69 -6.31 6.42
CA ILE A 36 -5.74 -5.03 5.71
C ILE A 36 -4.32 -4.53 5.48
N THR A 37 -3.98 -4.15 4.25
CA THR A 37 -2.65 -3.62 3.94
C THR A 37 -2.67 -2.63 2.78
N ASN A 38 -1.60 -1.82 2.69
CA ASN A 38 -1.45 -0.80 1.67
C ASN A 38 -0.75 -1.32 0.40
N PRO A 39 -0.98 -0.69 -0.77
CA PRO A 39 -0.42 -1.11 -2.06
C PRO A 39 1.09 -1.39 -2.04
N ASN A 40 1.89 -0.52 -1.42
CA ASN A 40 3.35 -0.64 -1.35
C ASN A 40 3.83 -1.98 -0.77
N THR A 41 3.05 -2.58 0.14
CA THR A 41 3.38 -3.85 0.77
C THR A 41 3.39 -5.02 -0.23
N VAL A 42 2.57 -4.95 -1.28
CA VAL A 42 2.22 -6.11 -2.13
C VAL A 42 2.39 -5.88 -3.63
N ASN A 43 2.48 -4.62 -4.06
CA ASN A 43 2.71 -4.24 -5.45
C ASN A 43 4.19 -4.37 -5.81
N ALA A 44 4.54 -5.20 -6.79
CA ALA A 44 5.89 -5.30 -7.34
C ALA A 44 5.87 -5.19 -8.88
N SER A 45 5.32 -4.09 -9.39
CA SER A 45 5.19 -3.84 -10.84
C SER A 45 4.38 -4.91 -11.59
N ASN A 46 5.02 -5.81 -12.36
CA ASN A 46 4.34 -6.93 -13.01
C ASN A 46 4.02 -8.09 -12.05
N PHE A 47 4.60 -8.08 -10.85
CA PHE A 47 4.45 -9.12 -9.86
C PHE A 47 3.51 -8.68 -8.75
N ILE A 48 2.62 -9.59 -8.34
CA ILE A 48 1.75 -9.42 -7.19
C ILE A 48 1.37 -10.80 -6.66
N ASN A 49 1.49 -11.02 -5.36
CA ASN A 49 1.15 -12.29 -4.73
C ASN A 49 0.24 -12.05 -3.52
N LEU A 50 -1.03 -11.77 -3.79
CA LEU A 50 -2.07 -11.53 -2.80
C LEU A 50 -2.75 -12.84 -2.39
N LYS A 51 -2.75 -13.14 -1.09
CA LYS A 51 -3.70 -14.13 -0.55
C LYS A 51 -5.13 -13.61 -0.64
N ASN A 52 -6.08 -14.54 -0.74
CA ASN A 52 -7.51 -14.23 -0.89
C ASN A 52 -8.11 -13.40 0.25
N ASN A 53 -7.50 -13.44 1.44
CA ASN A 53 -7.93 -12.69 2.62
C ASN A 53 -7.15 -11.39 2.86
N VAL A 54 -6.30 -10.97 1.91
CA VAL A 54 -5.64 -9.67 1.97
C VAL A 54 -6.59 -8.60 1.40
N VAL A 55 -6.88 -7.60 2.21
CA VAL A 55 -7.72 -6.45 1.87
C VAL A 55 -6.81 -5.31 1.44
N TYR A 56 -6.76 -5.09 0.13
CA TYR A 56 -5.90 -4.10 -0.55
C TYR A 56 -6.55 -2.71 -0.51
N ALA A 57 -6.04 -1.78 0.31
CA ALA A 57 -6.60 -0.43 0.42
C ALA A 57 -5.49 0.63 0.50
N GLU A 58 -5.64 1.74 -0.23
CA GLU A 58 -4.67 2.85 -0.12
C GLU A 58 -4.73 3.53 1.26
N GLY A 59 -3.69 4.32 1.57
CA GLY A 59 -3.45 4.82 2.93
C GLY A 59 -4.60 5.67 3.50
N HIS A 60 -5.24 6.52 2.70
CA HIS A 60 -6.34 7.36 3.18
C HIS A 60 -7.57 6.54 3.60
N SER A 61 -7.91 5.52 2.81
CA SER A 61 -8.98 4.57 3.14
C SER A 61 -8.69 3.84 4.45
N ILE A 62 -7.43 3.41 4.66
CA ILE A 62 -6.99 2.78 5.92
C ILE A 62 -7.11 3.78 7.07
N ASP A 63 -6.70 5.02 6.89
CA ASP A 63 -6.81 6.07 7.91
C ASP A 63 -8.27 6.29 8.34
N LEU A 64 -9.18 6.43 7.37
CA LEU A 64 -10.61 6.60 7.64
C LEU A 64 -11.20 5.38 8.37
N PHE A 65 -10.80 4.17 7.95
CA PHE A 65 -11.20 2.92 8.60
C PHE A 65 -10.71 2.86 10.05
N CYS A 66 -9.43 3.15 10.30
CA CYS A 66 -8.84 3.16 11.63
C CYS A 66 -9.42 4.25 12.54
N GLN A 67 -9.86 5.37 11.97
CA GLN A 67 -10.62 6.39 12.71
C GLN A 67 -12.03 5.93 13.11
N GLY A 68 -12.55 4.85 12.49
CA GLY A 68 -13.92 4.37 12.67
C GLY A 68 -14.95 5.21 11.90
N THR A 69 -14.51 5.99 10.91
CA THR A 69 -15.41 6.86 10.12
C THR A 69 -16.04 6.14 8.93
N VAL A 70 -15.37 5.11 8.42
CA VAL A 70 -15.88 4.25 7.33
C VAL A 70 -15.74 2.78 7.69
N ASN A 71 -16.62 1.97 7.13
CA ASN A 71 -16.44 0.52 7.08
C ASN A 71 -15.90 0.12 5.71
N PHE A 72 -15.23 -1.02 5.64
CA PHE A 72 -14.86 -1.61 4.37
C PHE A 72 -15.91 -2.63 3.95
N HIS A 73 -16.35 -2.51 2.70
CA HIS A 73 -17.30 -3.38 2.04
C HIS A 73 -16.55 -4.20 0.99
N LEU A 74 -16.36 -5.49 1.27
CA LEU A 74 -15.61 -6.39 0.42
C LEU A 74 -16.42 -6.70 -0.85
N PRO A 75 -15.92 -6.32 -2.05
CA PRO A 75 -16.63 -6.62 -3.29
C PRO A 75 -16.40 -8.08 -3.69
N TYR A 76 -17.32 -8.64 -4.45
CA TYR A 76 -17.04 -9.87 -5.21
C TYR A 76 -15.95 -9.59 -6.28
N ALA A 77 -16.16 -8.54 -7.08
CA ALA A 77 -15.19 -7.99 -8.00
C ALA A 77 -15.53 -6.52 -8.32
N ASN A 78 -14.50 -5.70 -8.51
CA ASN A 78 -14.63 -4.32 -8.97
C ASN A 78 -14.62 -4.24 -10.51
N THR A 79 -15.20 -3.15 -11.02
CA THR A 79 -15.03 -2.70 -12.41
C THR A 79 -13.98 -1.59 -12.38
N VAL A 80 -12.80 -1.89 -12.91
CA VAL A 80 -11.63 -1.01 -12.82
C VAL A 80 -11.62 -0.06 -14.00
N GLY A 81 -11.65 1.25 -13.72
CA GLY A 81 -11.29 2.29 -14.68
C GLY A 81 -9.79 2.56 -14.64
N LEU A 82 -9.22 2.98 -15.76
CA LEU A 82 -7.79 3.32 -15.85
C LEU A 82 -7.63 4.70 -16.47
N ILE A 83 -6.92 5.58 -15.76
CA ILE A 83 -6.43 6.86 -16.28
C ILE A 83 -4.98 6.65 -16.73
N ILE A 84 -4.70 6.96 -17.98
CA ILE A 84 -3.35 6.95 -18.56
C ILE A 84 -2.98 8.40 -18.84
N GLU A 85 -1.90 8.88 -18.23
CA GLU A 85 -1.37 10.20 -18.57
C GLU A 85 -0.95 10.26 -20.04
N LYS A 86 -1.24 11.39 -20.70
CA LYS A 86 -0.73 11.72 -22.03
C LYS A 86 0.76 11.38 -22.14
N SER A 87 1.09 10.54 -23.11
CA SER A 87 2.44 10.06 -23.37
C SER A 87 2.60 9.69 -24.84
N GLU A 88 3.83 9.42 -25.25
CA GLU A 88 4.16 8.96 -26.61
C GLU A 88 3.44 7.65 -26.94
N ASP A 89 2.98 7.50 -28.18
CA ASP A 89 2.14 6.38 -28.63
C ASP A 89 2.77 5.01 -28.32
N TRP A 90 4.08 4.85 -28.49
CA TRP A 90 4.76 3.58 -28.20
C TRP A 90 4.70 3.19 -26.72
N LYS A 91 4.66 4.16 -25.78
CA LYS A 91 4.47 3.90 -24.35
C LYS A 91 3.04 3.44 -24.09
N ILE A 92 2.07 4.08 -24.74
CA ILE A 92 0.66 3.72 -24.67
C ILE A 92 0.45 2.29 -25.20
N ASP A 93 1.05 1.91 -26.32
CA ASP A 93 0.98 0.55 -26.89
C ASP A 93 1.47 -0.52 -25.90
N ILE A 94 2.57 -0.26 -25.18
CA ILE A 94 3.08 -1.14 -24.12
C ILE A 94 2.04 -1.32 -23.02
N LEU A 95 1.41 -0.23 -22.57
CA LEU A 95 0.37 -0.30 -21.54
C LEU A 95 -0.86 -1.07 -22.01
N PHE A 96 -1.30 -0.89 -23.25
CA PHE A 96 -2.43 -1.65 -23.80
C PHE A 96 -2.13 -3.15 -23.87
N ASN A 97 -0.90 -3.54 -24.23
CA ASN A 97 -0.48 -4.95 -24.14
C ASN A 97 -0.50 -5.47 -22.71
N LEU A 98 -0.04 -4.68 -21.73
CA LEU A 98 -0.09 -5.03 -20.32
C LEU A 98 -1.54 -5.16 -19.81
N ILE A 99 -2.42 -4.23 -20.17
CA ILE A 99 -3.85 -4.27 -19.84
C ILE A 99 -4.50 -5.54 -20.41
N ASN A 100 -4.21 -5.86 -21.68
CA ASN A 100 -4.69 -7.08 -22.31
C ASN A 100 -4.16 -8.34 -21.61
N ALA A 101 -2.90 -8.36 -21.20
CA ALA A 101 -2.33 -9.47 -20.43
C ALA A 101 -3.03 -9.63 -19.08
N VAL A 102 -3.27 -8.53 -18.35
CA VAL A 102 -3.99 -8.58 -17.06
C VAL A 102 -5.41 -9.12 -17.22
N ARG A 103 -6.12 -8.69 -18.27
CA ARG A 103 -7.47 -9.20 -18.59
C ARG A 103 -7.45 -10.70 -18.92
N ALA A 104 -6.49 -11.13 -19.74
CA ALA A 104 -6.40 -12.52 -20.20
C ALA A 104 -5.95 -13.50 -19.10
N ILE A 105 -5.07 -13.07 -18.21
CA ILE A 105 -4.47 -13.94 -17.17
C ILE A 105 -5.29 -13.91 -15.88
N TYR A 106 -5.67 -12.72 -15.40
CA TYR A 106 -6.30 -12.55 -14.08
C TYR A 106 -7.82 -12.34 -14.16
N GLY A 107 -8.38 -12.15 -15.36
CA GLY A 107 -9.81 -11.92 -15.54
C GLY A 107 -10.30 -10.62 -14.89
N VAL A 108 -9.43 -9.62 -14.76
CA VAL A 108 -9.82 -8.31 -14.19
C VAL A 108 -10.78 -7.63 -15.16
N ASN A 109 -11.93 -7.18 -14.64
CA ASN A 109 -12.87 -6.39 -15.42
C ASN A 109 -12.38 -4.94 -15.53
N ILE A 110 -11.80 -4.59 -16.68
CA ILE A 110 -11.24 -3.27 -16.98
C ILE A 110 -12.08 -2.65 -18.10
N ILE A 111 -12.64 -1.46 -17.85
CA ILE A 111 -13.34 -0.68 -18.89
C ILE A 111 -12.35 0.08 -19.77
N ASN A 112 -12.81 0.60 -20.91
CA ASN A 112 -11.95 1.37 -21.82
C ASN A 112 -11.21 2.49 -21.07
N PRO A 113 -9.86 2.48 -21.07
CA PRO A 113 -9.06 3.51 -20.42
C PRO A 113 -9.36 4.91 -20.95
N VAL A 114 -9.15 5.92 -20.11
CA VAL A 114 -9.11 7.32 -20.51
C VAL A 114 -7.65 7.75 -20.61
N ILE A 115 -7.23 8.15 -21.80
CA ILE A 115 -5.94 8.82 -22.00
C ILE A 115 -6.20 10.31 -21.82
N THR A 116 -5.43 10.99 -20.97
CA THR A 116 -5.63 12.41 -20.71
C THR A 116 -5.22 13.26 -21.93
N ASP A 117 -5.91 14.38 -22.14
CA ASP A 117 -5.60 15.32 -23.24
C ASP A 117 -4.34 16.17 -22.95
N GLU A 118 -3.98 16.26 -21.67
CA GLU A 118 -2.86 17.04 -21.14
C GLU A 118 -2.08 16.22 -20.10
N PRO A 119 -0.78 16.51 -19.88
CA PRO A 119 -0.03 15.90 -18.79
C PRO A 119 -0.61 16.27 -17.41
N ILE A 120 -0.66 15.29 -16.51
CA ILE A 120 -1.02 15.51 -15.10
C ILE A 120 0.14 16.22 -14.38
N SER A 121 1.38 15.92 -14.80
CA SER A 121 2.63 16.51 -14.30
C SER A 121 2.78 16.34 -12.78
N SER A 122 3.42 15.22 -12.42
CA SER A 122 3.72 14.88 -11.03
C SER A 122 5.23 14.92 -10.78
N ARG A 123 5.67 15.50 -9.66
CA ARG A 123 7.10 15.66 -9.33
C ARG A 123 7.44 15.03 -7.99
N CYS A 124 8.66 14.52 -7.88
CA CYS A 124 9.24 14.05 -6.64
C CYS A 124 9.98 15.16 -5.91
N MET A 125 9.87 15.20 -4.58
CA MET A 125 10.65 16.09 -3.73
C MET A 125 11.19 15.31 -2.53
N GLN A 126 12.37 15.67 -2.04
CA GLN A 126 12.91 15.16 -0.78
C GLN A 126 12.74 16.23 0.31
N ASN A 127 12.24 15.85 1.47
CA ASN A 127 12.11 16.76 2.61
C ASN A 127 13.41 16.79 3.45
N GLU A 128 13.46 17.67 4.45
CA GLU A 128 14.63 17.84 5.34
C GLU A 128 14.99 16.56 6.13
N ALA A 129 14.01 15.69 6.38
CA ALA A 129 14.21 14.40 7.05
C ALA A 129 14.71 13.30 6.10
N GLY A 130 14.94 13.61 4.82
CA GLY A 130 15.38 12.66 3.80
C GLY A 130 14.26 11.79 3.21
N ALA A 131 13.00 11.98 3.61
CA ALA A 131 11.85 11.25 3.08
C ALA A 131 11.42 11.81 1.72
N PHE A 132 10.89 10.94 0.85
CA PHE A 132 10.36 11.35 -0.44
C PHE A 132 8.86 11.65 -0.37
N VAL A 133 8.48 12.80 -0.93
CA VAL A 133 7.12 13.30 -1.11
C VAL A 133 6.93 13.75 -2.56
N GLY A 134 5.84 14.41 -2.90
CA GLY A 134 5.68 14.96 -4.25
C GLY A 134 4.62 16.03 -4.39
N THR A 135 4.44 16.51 -5.61
CA THR A 135 3.39 17.46 -6.00
C THR A 135 2.70 17.01 -7.27
N VAL A 136 1.45 17.44 -7.43
CA VAL A 136 0.65 17.23 -8.64
C VAL A 136 0.24 18.60 -9.16
N ASP A 137 0.59 18.91 -10.39
CA ASP A 137 0.43 20.26 -10.94
C ASP A 137 -0.96 20.48 -11.52
N ASN A 138 -1.50 19.48 -12.21
CA ASN A 138 -2.77 19.56 -12.92
C ASN A 138 -3.81 18.58 -12.33
N PRO A 139 -4.25 18.76 -11.07
CA PRO A 139 -5.20 17.85 -10.42
C PRO A 139 -6.56 17.80 -11.12
N ASP A 140 -6.97 18.86 -11.82
CA ASP A 140 -8.24 18.88 -12.54
C ASP A 140 -8.27 17.91 -13.72
N VAL A 141 -7.13 17.65 -14.37
CA VAL A 141 -7.00 16.65 -15.44
C VAL A 141 -7.31 15.25 -14.89
N LEU A 142 -6.76 14.92 -13.71
CA LEU A 142 -7.08 13.67 -12.99
C LEU A 142 -8.56 13.58 -12.65
N PHE A 143 -9.15 14.65 -12.12
CA PHE A 143 -10.55 14.65 -11.71
C PHE A 143 -11.51 14.51 -12.89
N ASN A 144 -11.23 15.16 -14.02
CA ASN A 144 -12.06 15.06 -15.21
C ASN A 144 -12.06 13.63 -15.76
N ALA A 145 -10.87 13.02 -15.91
CA ALA A 145 -10.75 11.63 -16.35
C ALA A 145 -11.40 10.64 -15.37
N GLY A 146 -11.22 10.85 -14.06
CA GLY A 146 -11.87 10.05 -13.03
C GLY A 146 -13.39 10.11 -13.08
N GLN A 147 -13.94 11.32 -13.25
CA GLN A 147 -15.39 11.51 -13.37
C GLN A 147 -15.94 10.82 -14.63
N GLU A 148 -15.22 10.87 -15.75
CA GLU A 148 -15.61 10.16 -16.97
C GLU A 148 -15.66 8.64 -16.77
N LEU A 149 -14.63 8.05 -16.16
CA LEU A 149 -14.59 6.62 -15.87
C LEU A 149 -15.72 6.18 -14.94
N ILE A 150 -16.03 6.98 -13.92
CA ILE A 150 -17.14 6.71 -13.00
C ILE A 150 -18.49 6.76 -13.74
N LYS A 151 -18.69 7.72 -14.65
CA LYS A 151 -19.89 7.77 -15.52
C LYS A 151 -19.99 6.55 -16.43
N LYS A 152 -18.85 5.98 -16.84
CA LYS A 152 -18.75 4.72 -17.60
C LYS A 152 -18.91 3.46 -16.74
N GLY A 153 -19.14 3.59 -15.43
CA GLY A 153 -19.42 2.48 -14.51
C GLY A 153 -18.21 1.95 -13.73
N ALA A 154 -17.06 2.63 -13.79
CA ALA A 154 -15.94 2.29 -12.92
C ALA A 154 -16.30 2.48 -11.44
N ASN A 155 -15.92 1.52 -10.61
CA ASN A 155 -16.07 1.59 -9.17
C ASN A 155 -14.75 1.38 -8.41
N ALA A 156 -13.63 1.30 -9.14
CA ALA A 156 -12.27 1.43 -8.67
C ALA A 156 -11.46 2.10 -9.79
N ILE A 157 -10.44 2.90 -9.46
CA ILE A 157 -9.64 3.62 -10.45
C ILE A 157 -8.15 3.30 -10.27
N ALA A 158 -7.52 2.83 -11.34
CA ALA A 158 -6.08 2.85 -11.49
C ALA A 158 -5.66 4.17 -12.14
N VAL A 159 -4.55 4.74 -11.67
CA VAL A 159 -3.92 5.91 -12.29
C VAL A 159 -2.49 5.57 -12.63
N THR A 160 -2.06 5.91 -13.84
CA THR A 160 -0.67 5.77 -14.23
C THR A 160 -0.12 7.04 -14.87
N THR A 161 0.96 7.56 -14.30
CA THR A 161 1.58 8.83 -14.71
C THR A 161 3.08 8.68 -14.94
N ASN A 162 3.63 9.59 -15.74
CA ASN A 162 5.06 9.77 -15.89
C ASN A 162 5.53 10.75 -14.80
N VAL A 163 6.22 10.23 -13.80
CA VAL A 163 6.76 11.05 -12.71
C VAL A 163 7.97 11.82 -13.23
N GLN A 164 7.85 13.15 -13.27
CA GLN A 164 8.85 14.07 -13.78
C GLN A 164 9.93 14.37 -12.74
N ASP A 165 11.05 14.91 -13.22
CA ASP A 165 12.17 15.38 -12.42
C ASP A 165 12.75 14.32 -11.47
N LEU A 166 12.65 13.03 -11.87
CA LEU A 166 13.26 11.96 -11.10
C LEU A 166 14.78 12.10 -11.19
N PRO A 167 15.49 12.35 -10.06
CA PRO A 167 16.93 12.44 -10.10
C PRO A 167 17.49 11.04 -10.39
N SER A 168 17.96 10.80 -11.62
CA SER A 168 18.42 9.49 -12.09
C SER A 168 19.47 8.86 -11.16
N GLN A 169 20.35 9.68 -10.59
CA GLN A 169 21.32 9.24 -9.58
C GLN A 169 20.67 8.70 -8.30
N MET A 170 19.58 9.30 -7.84
CA MET A 170 18.84 8.82 -6.67
C MET A 170 18.10 7.53 -6.98
N TYR A 171 17.55 7.39 -8.19
CA TYR A 171 16.92 6.13 -8.57
C TYR A 171 17.95 5.00 -8.74
N ALA A 172 19.15 5.31 -9.24
CA ALA A 172 20.27 4.37 -9.23
C ALA A 172 20.70 3.98 -7.80
N LYS A 173 20.77 4.93 -6.86
CA LYS A 173 21.02 4.65 -5.42
C LYS A 173 19.95 3.73 -4.84
N HIS A 174 18.68 3.95 -5.18
CA HIS A 174 17.58 3.10 -4.75
C HIS A 174 17.81 1.64 -5.15
N PHE A 175 18.14 1.38 -6.43
CA PHE A 175 18.46 0.05 -6.93
C PHE A 175 19.76 -0.57 -6.38
N ARG A 176 20.61 0.23 -5.71
CA ARG A 176 21.79 -0.26 -4.97
C ARG A 176 21.54 -0.54 -3.49
N GLY A 177 20.32 -0.34 -2.99
CA GLY A 177 20.05 -0.52 -1.56
C GLY A 177 20.28 0.73 -0.70
N GLU A 178 20.66 1.86 -1.32
CA GLU A 178 21.26 3.00 -0.60
C GLU A 178 20.26 4.09 -0.21
N CYS A 179 19.08 4.13 -0.82
CA CYS A 179 18.05 5.11 -0.46
C CYS A 179 16.62 4.59 -0.65
N PRO A 180 15.63 5.22 0.03
CA PRO A 180 14.23 4.92 -0.18
C PRO A 180 13.78 5.15 -1.63
N ASN A 181 12.65 4.55 -2.01
CA ASN A 181 12.06 4.76 -3.32
C ASN A 181 11.70 6.26 -3.52
N PRO A 182 12.27 6.94 -4.54
CA PRO A 182 12.03 8.35 -4.79
C PRO A 182 10.62 8.67 -5.30
N VAL A 183 9.91 7.71 -5.93
CA VAL A 183 8.56 7.97 -6.48
C VAL A 183 7.43 7.74 -5.50
N GLY A 184 7.59 6.86 -4.52
CA GLY A 184 6.47 6.36 -3.70
C GLY A 184 5.63 7.45 -3.02
N GLY A 185 6.24 8.58 -2.66
CA GLY A 185 5.55 9.72 -2.06
C GLY A 185 4.54 10.39 -2.99
N VAL A 186 4.89 10.63 -4.27
CA VAL A 186 3.96 11.27 -5.22
C VAL A 186 2.81 10.34 -5.61
N GLU A 187 3.08 9.03 -5.69
CA GLU A 187 2.07 8.00 -5.95
C GLU A 187 1.00 7.95 -4.86
N ALA A 188 1.44 8.04 -3.60
CA ALA A 188 0.55 8.13 -2.45
C ALA A 188 -0.32 9.40 -2.49
N ILE A 189 0.22 10.53 -2.91
CA ILE A 189 -0.53 11.79 -3.05
C ILE A 189 -1.61 11.70 -4.13
N ILE A 190 -1.29 11.12 -5.29
CA ILE A 190 -2.25 10.98 -6.40
C ILE A 190 -3.42 10.08 -5.99
N SER A 191 -3.13 8.91 -5.43
CA SER A 191 -4.17 7.97 -4.96
C SER A 191 -5.01 8.56 -3.84
N HIS A 192 -4.38 9.23 -2.86
CA HIS A 192 -5.06 9.95 -1.79
C HIS A 192 -6.01 11.03 -2.33
N LEU A 193 -5.53 11.88 -3.25
CA LEU A 193 -6.29 12.99 -3.81
C LEU A 193 -7.58 12.50 -4.50
N MET A 194 -7.44 11.46 -5.32
CA MET A 194 -8.54 10.85 -6.07
C MET A 194 -9.52 10.12 -5.15
N MET A 195 -9.01 9.33 -4.19
CA MET A 195 -9.85 8.64 -3.22
C MET A 195 -10.63 9.66 -2.38
N LYS A 196 -9.98 10.71 -1.89
CA LYS A 196 -10.64 11.78 -1.13
C LYS A 196 -11.77 12.43 -1.93
N LYS A 197 -11.56 12.70 -3.22
CA LYS A 197 -12.56 13.31 -4.12
C LYS A 197 -13.75 12.40 -4.42
N PHE A 198 -13.49 11.15 -4.82
CA PHE A 198 -14.52 10.26 -5.37
C PHE A 198 -15.05 9.22 -4.38
N GLN A 199 -14.29 8.94 -3.33
CA GLN A 199 -14.63 8.00 -2.26
C GLN A 199 -14.87 6.58 -2.82
N ILE A 200 -14.00 6.16 -3.74
CA ILE A 200 -13.90 4.81 -4.30
C ILE A 200 -12.43 4.35 -4.22
N PRO A 201 -12.14 3.05 -4.33
CA PRO A 201 -10.76 2.56 -4.32
C PRO A 201 -9.93 3.16 -5.44
N VAL A 202 -8.73 3.63 -5.08
CA VAL A 202 -7.76 4.15 -6.03
C VAL A 202 -6.38 3.57 -5.73
N ALA A 203 -5.62 3.27 -6.76
CA ALA A 203 -4.20 2.99 -6.63
C ALA A 203 -3.43 3.56 -7.81
N HIS A 204 -2.16 3.87 -7.58
CA HIS A 204 -1.27 4.50 -8.53
C HIS A 204 -0.10 3.57 -8.87
N ALA A 205 0.40 3.67 -10.10
CA ALA A 205 1.65 3.08 -10.54
C ALA A 205 2.39 3.99 -11.53
N PRO A 206 3.73 3.94 -11.61
CA PRO A 206 4.48 4.61 -12.66
C PRO A 206 4.10 4.06 -14.03
N LEU A 207 4.05 4.95 -15.02
CA LEU A 207 3.70 4.62 -16.41
C LEU A 207 4.69 3.61 -17.00
N LEU A 208 5.97 3.93 -17.03
CA LEU A 208 7.04 3.00 -17.32
C LEU A 208 8.08 3.03 -16.19
N ASN A 209 8.73 1.90 -15.96
CA ASN A 209 9.87 1.85 -15.06
C ASN A 209 11.10 2.36 -15.82
N ILE A 210 11.83 3.31 -15.23
CA ILE A 210 13.05 3.86 -15.82
C ILE A 210 14.15 2.81 -15.74
N LYS A 211 14.75 2.47 -16.89
CA LYS A 211 15.81 1.46 -17.00
C LYS A 211 17.16 2.03 -17.41
N ASP A 212 17.16 3.20 -18.03
CA ASP A 212 18.40 3.89 -18.43
C ASP A 212 18.96 4.64 -17.22
N LEU A 213 19.66 3.89 -16.37
CA LEU A 213 20.24 4.34 -15.13
C LEU A 213 21.73 4.02 -15.10
N ASP A 214 22.51 4.94 -14.55
CA ASP A 214 23.95 4.76 -14.33
C ASP A 214 24.19 3.79 -13.16
N LEU A 215 23.98 2.51 -13.44
CA LEU A 215 24.15 1.41 -12.50
C LEU A 215 25.57 0.85 -12.63
N VAL A 216 26.21 0.61 -11.48
CA VAL A 216 27.52 -0.06 -11.43
C VAL A 216 27.42 -1.51 -11.95
N HIS A 217 26.26 -2.15 -11.73
CA HIS A 217 25.96 -3.51 -12.18
C HIS A 217 24.51 -3.59 -12.70
N ASN A 218 24.28 -4.42 -13.71
CA ASN A 218 22.93 -4.66 -14.26
C ASN A 218 22.04 -5.52 -13.34
N ILE A 219 22.65 -6.25 -12.41
CA ILE A 219 21.93 -6.97 -11.35
C ILE A 219 21.80 -6.01 -10.16
N VAL A 220 20.57 -5.62 -9.88
CA VAL A 220 20.21 -4.69 -8.80
C VAL A 220 19.98 -5.41 -7.48
N ASP A 221 19.77 -4.67 -6.39
CA ASP A 221 19.31 -5.22 -5.11
C ASP A 221 18.08 -6.12 -5.34
N ALA A 222 18.10 -7.32 -4.74
CA ALA A 222 17.05 -8.32 -4.92
C ALA A 222 15.65 -7.78 -4.61
N ARG A 223 15.53 -6.83 -3.67
CA ARG A 223 14.26 -6.21 -3.27
C ARG A 223 13.71 -5.29 -4.36
N GLY A 224 14.57 -4.66 -5.16
CA GLY A 224 14.20 -3.83 -6.33
C GLY A 224 14.08 -4.61 -7.64
N ALA A 225 14.35 -5.92 -7.65
CA ALA A 225 14.38 -6.71 -8.87
C ALA A 225 13.01 -6.80 -9.58
N GLY A 226 11.90 -6.74 -8.83
CA GLY A 226 10.55 -6.75 -9.39
C GLY A 226 10.28 -5.52 -10.28
N GLU A 227 10.75 -4.35 -9.85
CA GLU A 227 10.67 -3.10 -10.63
C GLU A 227 11.56 -3.18 -11.87
N MET A 228 12.83 -3.58 -11.70
CA MET A 228 13.80 -3.68 -12.80
C MET A 228 13.40 -4.71 -13.86
N GLY A 229 12.85 -5.85 -13.43
CA GLY A 229 12.36 -6.92 -14.30
C GLY A 229 11.06 -6.57 -15.04
N SER A 230 10.40 -5.48 -14.67
CA SER A 230 9.12 -5.06 -15.25
C SER A 230 9.29 -3.86 -16.19
N THR A 231 8.37 -3.71 -17.14
CA THR A 231 8.36 -2.54 -18.04
C THR A 231 7.55 -1.38 -17.46
N SER A 232 6.53 -1.68 -16.65
CA SER A 232 5.62 -0.71 -16.04
C SER A 232 5.22 -1.18 -14.64
N GLY A 233 4.85 -0.25 -13.77
CA GLY A 233 4.29 -0.54 -12.46
C GLY A 233 2.83 -1.03 -12.47
N LEU A 234 2.15 -0.95 -13.62
CA LEU A 234 0.69 -0.94 -13.71
C LEU A 234 0.01 -2.28 -13.36
N ALA A 235 0.61 -3.43 -13.66
CA ALA A 235 -0.14 -4.70 -13.63
C ALA A 235 -0.60 -5.07 -12.21
N CYS A 236 0.28 -4.94 -11.21
CA CYS A 236 -0.04 -5.22 -9.81
C CYS A 236 -1.19 -4.35 -9.30
N VAL A 237 -1.25 -3.07 -9.68
CA VAL A 237 -2.33 -2.15 -9.32
C VAL A 237 -3.67 -2.61 -9.89
N LEU A 238 -3.71 -2.99 -11.17
CA LEU A 238 -4.95 -3.47 -11.81
C LEU A 238 -5.48 -4.74 -11.12
N VAL A 239 -4.57 -5.67 -10.77
CA VAL A 239 -4.92 -6.92 -10.07
C VAL A 239 -5.38 -6.63 -8.64
N GLY A 240 -4.67 -5.79 -7.89
CA GLY A 240 -5.05 -5.42 -6.51
C GLY A 240 -6.41 -4.73 -6.44
N LEU A 241 -6.68 -3.81 -7.37
CA LEU A 241 -7.96 -3.09 -7.44
C LEU A 241 -9.15 -3.98 -7.78
N GLN A 242 -8.94 -5.18 -8.33
CA GLN A 242 -10.04 -6.13 -8.60
C GLN A 242 -10.87 -6.45 -7.35
N LYS A 243 -10.22 -6.52 -6.17
CA LYS A 243 -10.87 -6.86 -4.89
C LYS A 243 -10.72 -5.79 -3.81
N ALA A 244 -10.21 -4.61 -4.15
CA ALA A 244 -10.07 -3.50 -3.19
C ALA A 244 -11.43 -3.14 -2.54
N PRO A 245 -11.48 -2.92 -1.22
CA PRO A 245 -12.73 -2.74 -0.50
C PRO A 245 -13.38 -1.41 -0.86
N GLN A 246 -14.69 -1.40 -1.01
CA GLN A 246 -15.44 -0.15 -1.16
C GLN A 246 -15.60 0.50 0.22
N ILE A 247 -15.50 1.83 0.30
CA ILE A 247 -15.71 2.60 1.54
C ILE A 247 -17.12 3.19 1.67
N LYS A 248 -17.91 3.06 0.61
CA LYS A 248 -19.33 3.43 0.57
C LYS A 248 -20.18 2.17 0.49
N VAL A 249 -21.25 2.14 1.27
CA VAL A 249 -22.26 1.08 1.22
C VAL A 249 -22.88 1.05 -0.18
N LYS A 250 -22.91 -0.12 -0.81
CA LYS A 250 -23.69 -0.34 -2.03
C LYS A 250 -25.05 -0.95 -1.68
N PRO A 251 -26.09 -0.71 -2.49
CA PRO A 251 -27.33 -1.46 -2.37
C PRO A 251 -27.05 -2.97 -2.40
N ASN A 252 -27.70 -3.74 -1.53
CA ASN A 252 -27.55 -5.19 -1.40
C ASN A 252 -26.19 -5.69 -0.89
N THR A 253 -25.35 -4.84 -0.27
CA THR A 253 -24.16 -5.34 0.44
C THR A 253 -24.58 -6.28 1.57
N ARG A 254 -24.04 -7.52 1.56
CA ARG A 254 -24.30 -8.47 2.64
C ARG A 254 -23.56 -8.03 3.89
N ILE A 255 -24.18 -8.20 5.06
CA ILE A 255 -23.53 -7.91 6.35
C ILE A 255 -22.20 -8.68 6.50
N ALA A 256 -22.15 -9.92 6.00
CA ALA A 256 -20.95 -10.76 6.03
C ALA A 256 -19.77 -10.20 5.19
N ASP A 257 -20.03 -9.29 4.26
CA ASP A 257 -19.01 -8.63 3.44
C ASP A 257 -18.53 -7.30 4.06
N ILE A 258 -19.01 -6.96 5.25
CA ILE A 258 -18.66 -5.72 5.94
C ILE A 258 -17.64 -6.03 7.02
N ILE A 259 -16.50 -5.35 6.96
CA ILE A 259 -15.51 -5.33 8.03
C ILE A 259 -15.38 -3.92 8.59
N ASN A 260 -15.19 -3.82 9.91
CA ASN A 260 -15.10 -2.54 10.61
C ASN A 260 -14.03 -2.56 11.70
N LEU A 261 -13.78 -1.39 12.28
CA LEU A 261 -12.77 -1.19 13.32
C LEU A 261 -12.91 -2.14 14.52
N ASN A 262 -14.14 -2.49 14.92
CA ASN A 262 -14.37 -3.38 16.07
C ASN A 262 -13.93 -4.83 15.82
N ASN A 263 -13.61 -5.17 14.57
CA ASN A 263 -13.07 -6.48 14.23
C ASN A 263 -11.53 -6.52 14.24
N VAL A 264 -10.86 -5.38 14.46
CA VAL A 264 -9.40 -5.26 14.45
C VAL A 264 -8.82 -5.79 15.75
N LEU A 265 -7.98 -6.80 15.63
CA LEU A 265 -7.29 -7.47 16.72
C LEU A 265 -6.01 -6.75 17.12
N ALA A 266 -5.27 -6.25 16.12
CA ALA A 266 -4.03 -5.52 16.30
C ALA A 266 -3.68 -4.71 15.03
N VAL A 267 -2.82 -3.72 15.20
CA VAL A 267 -2.14 -3.00 14.11
C VAL A 267 -0.66 -3.38 14.13
N VAL A 268 -0.08 -3.73 12.97
CA VAL A 268 1.34 -4.09 12.81
C VAL A 268 2.04 -2.99 12.02
N MET A 269 3.15 -2.48 12.56
CA MET A 269 3.90 -1.37 11.95
C MET A 269 5.40 -1.40 12.33
N PRO A 270 6.30 -0.85 11.52
CA PRO A 270 7.70 -0.61 11.89
C PRO A 270 7.85 0.13 13.22
N ALA A 271 8.72 -0.36 14.11
CA ALA A 271 8.88 0.20 15.46
C ALA A 271 9.41 1.65 15.49
N SER A 272 10.06 2.09 14.41
CA SER A 272 10.59 3.47 14.27
C SER A 272 9.62 4.46 13.60
N CYS A 273 8.41 4.04 13.21
CA CYS A 273 7.43 4.88 12.51
C CYS A 273 6.02 4.78 13.13
N LEU A 274 5.90 5.02 14.43
CA LEU A 274 4.62 4.88 15.16
C LEU A 274 3.74 6.15 15.16
N GLY A 275 4.08 7.18 14.38
CA GLY A 275 3.37 8.46 14.35
C GLY A 275 2.16 8.56 13.41
N GLY A 276 1.82 7.49 12.68
CA GLY A 276 0.75 7.50 11.69
C GLY A 276 -0.65 7.46 12.31
N VAL A 277 -1.66 7.92 11.54
CA VAL A 277 -3.08 7.89 11.96
C VAL A 277 -3.52 6.50 12.47
N PRO A 278 -3.16 5.37 11.84
CA PRO A 278 -3.59 4.05 12.31
C PRO A 278 -3.09 3.73 13.72
N ILE A 279 -1.90 4.19 14.10
CA ILE A 279 -1.33 3.99 15.44
C ILE A 279 -1.99 4.91 16.46
N LEU A 280 -2.15 6.19 16.12
CA LEU A 280 -2.79 7.15 17.02
C LEU A 280 -4.26 6.78 17.31
N GLN A 281 -4.97 6.24 16.32
CA GLN A 281 -6.31 5.72 16.55
C GLN A 281 -6.28 4.39 17.32
N ALA A 282 -5.31 3.52 17.08
CA ALA A 282 -5.16 2.29 17.87
C ALA A 282 -4.97 2.60 19.36
N GLU A 283 -4.15 3.59 19.71
CA GLU A 283 -3.99 4.04 21.10
C GLU A 283 -5.31 4.59 21.66
N LYS A 284 -6.00 5.45 20.90
CA LYS A 284 -7.32 5.98 21.31
C LYS A 284 -8.35 4.88 21.59
N TYR A 285 -8.38 3.83 20.78
CA TYR A 285 -9.33 2.72 20.90
C TYR A 285 -8.79 1.52 21.71
N GLN A 286 -7.59 1.63 22.29
CA GLN A 286 -6.94 0.56 23.04
C GLN A 286 -6.78 -0.75 22.23
N ILE A 287 -6.58 -0.61 20.92
CA ILE A 287 -6.25 -1.72 20.02
C ILE A 287 -4.74 -1.98 20.13
N PRO A 288 -4.28 -3.22 20.36
CA PRO A 288 -2.85 -3.53 20.43
C PRO A 288 -2.08 -3.11 19.17
N VAL A 289 -0.91 -2.50 19.38
CA VAL A 289 0.04 -2.16 18.32
C VAL A 289 1.24 -3.09 18.41
N ILE A 290 1.48 -3.92 17.41
CA ILE A 290 2.66 -4.77 17.33
C ILE A 290 3.74 -4.01 16.56
N ALA A 291 4.72 -3.49 17.29
CA ALA A 291 5.84 -2.74 16.76
C ALA A 291 6.99 -3.68 16.39
N VAL A 292 7.30 -3.78 15.09
CA VAL A 292 8.31 -4.72 14.57
C VAL A 292 9.70 -4.06 14.57
N GLY A 293 10.60 -4.58 15.38
CA GLY A 293 11.94 -4.04 15.63
C GLY A 293 12.93 -4.20 14.48
N GLU A 294 12.90 -5.29 13.71
CA GLU A 294 13.81 -5.47 12.57
C GLU A 294 13.47 -4.57 11.38
N ASN A 295 12.21 -4.09 11.30
CA ASN A 295 11.78 -3.19 10.24
C ASN A 295 12.08 -1.75 10.63
N GLN A 296 13.32 -1.33 10.35
CA GLN A 296 13.79 0.03 10.64
C GLN A 296 13.45 0.98 9.49
N THR A 297 13.38 2.27 9.78
CA THR A 297 13.06 3.35 8.84
C THR A 297 14.01 4.52 9.09
N ILE A 298 14.01 5.52 8.21
CA ILE A 298 14.76 6.76 8.43
C ILE A 298 14.17 7.66 9.53
N LEU A 299 12.96 7.35 9.99
CA LEU A 299 12.29 8.09 11.05
C LEU A 299 12.75 7.59 12.43
N ASP A 300 12.56 8.43 13.43
CA ASP A 300 12.83 8.10 14.83
C ASP A 300 11.62 8.49 15.67
N ILE A 301 10.50 7.80 15.42
CA ILE A 301 9.20 7.98 16.07
C ILE A 301 8.81 6.66 16.73
N SER A 302 9.36 6.42 17.92
CA SER A 302 9.17 5.18 18.69
C SER A 302 8.04 5.27 19.71
N GLN A 303 7.73 4.12 20.33
CA GLN A 303 6.78 4.00 21.45
C GLN A 303 7.12 4.96 22.59
N SER A 304 8.39 5.03 22.98
CA SER A 304 8.85 5.83 24.12
C SER A 304 8.72 7.32 23.87
N LYS A 305 8.95 7.78 22.63
CA LYS A 305 8.80 9.20 22.26
C LYS A 305 7.34 9.65 22.22
N LEU A 306 6.43 8.77 21.82
CA LEU A 306 5.00 9.05 21.76
C LEU A 306 4.25 8.69 23.04
N GLN A 307 4.90 7.99 23.99
CA GLN A 307 4.32 7.52 25.25
C GLN A 307 3.06 6.66 25.03
N LEU A 308 3.11 5.78 24.02
CA LEU A 308 2.01 4.87 23.69
C LEU A 308 1.94 3.73 24.72
N ASN A 309 0.74 3.39 25.19
CA ASN A 309 0.55 2.38 26.24
C ASN A 309 0.14 1.02 25.68
N ASN A 310 -0.37 0.98 24.45
CA ASN A 310 -0.92 -0.21 23.79
C ASN A 310 0.10 -0.99 22.93
N VAL A 311 1.40 -0.68 23.03
CA VAL A 311 2.44 -1.26 22.16
C VAL A 311 2.98 -2.57 22.73
N ILE A 312 3.04 -3.58 21.87
CA ILE A 312 3.71 -4.87 22.08
C ILE A 312 4.91 -4.89 21.13
N GLU A 313 6.11 -5.04 21.66
CA GLU A 313 7.30 -5.16 20.84
C GLU A 313 7.42 -6.59 20.27
N ALA A 314 7.78 -6.68 19.00
CA ALA A 314 8.17 -7.91 18.35
C ALA A 314 9.52 -7.67 17.66
N HIS A 315 10.48 -8.58 17.81
CA HIS A 315 11.74 -8.48 17.08
C HIS A 315 11.51 -8.58 15.56
N SER A 316 10.65 -9.51 15.12
CA SER A 316 10.45 -9.84 13.71
C SER A 316 8.99 -9.97 13.29
N TYR A 317 8.74 -9.97 11.98
CA TYR A 317 7.41 -10.30 11.46
C TYR A 317 6.96 -11.75 11.78
N ALA A 318 7.91 -12.67 11.96
CA ALA A 318 7.61 -14.04 12.39
C ALA A 318 7.13 -14.07 13.85
N GLU A 319 7.78 -13.31 14.72
CA GLU A 319 7.32 -13.12 16.09
C GLU A 319 5.97 -12.40 16.15
N ALA A 320 5.79 -11.34 15.35
CA ALA A 320 4.51 -10.65 15.22
C ALA A 320 3.38 -11.61 14.82
N ALA A 321 3.64 -12.55 13.90
CA ALA A 321 2.68 -13.58 13.54
C ALA A 321 2.31 -14.49 14.72
N GLY A 322 3.29 -14.89 15.54
CA GLY A 322 3.08 -15.65 16.78
C GLY A 322 2.24 -14.88 17.80
N LEU A 323 2.52 -13.60 18.00
CA LEU A 323 1.73 -12.72 18.88
C LEU A 323 0.29 -12.59 18.38
N ILE A 324 0.08 -12.41 17.08
CA ILE A 324 -1.27 -12.35 16.50
C ILE A 324 -2.03 -13.67 16.73
N LEU A 325 -1.36 -14.82 16.58
CA LEU A 325 -1.98 -16.12 16.86
C LEU A 325 -2.39 -16.23 18.34
N ALA A 326 -1.54 -15.78 19.26
CA ALA A 326 -1.88 -15.77 20.69
C ALA A 326 -3.11 -14.90 20.96
N LEU A 327 -3.12 -13.66 20.45
CA LEU A 327 -4.24 -12.72 20.58
C LEU A 327 -5.52 -13.29 19.97
N LYS A 328 -5.46 -13.89 18.77
CA LYS A 328 -6.63 -14.47 18.08
C LYS A 328 -7.25 -15.61 18.87
N ASN A 329 -6.44 -16.38 19.59
CA ASN A 329 -6.89 -17.52 20.40
C ASN A 329 -7.19 -17.14 21.86
N GLY A 330 -7.14 -15.84 22.22
CA GLY A 330 -7.39 -15.38 23.58
C GLY A 330 -6.32 -15.80 24.59
N ILE A 331 -5.10 -16.11 24.14
CA ILE A 331 -3.97 -16.46 25.00
C ILE A 331 -3.32 -15.17 25.49
N HIS A 332 -3.24 -15.00 26.81
CA HIS A 332 -2.57 -13.85 27.42
C HIS A 332 -1.06 -13.92 27.18
N LEU A 333 -0.45 -12.81 26.72
CA LEU A 333 0.95 -12.80 26.28
C LEU A 333 1.93 -13.12 27.41
N GLU A 334 1.65 -12.68 28.64
CA GLU A 334 2.46 -13.01 29.81
C GLU A 334 2.61 -14.54 30.01
N SER A 335 1.58 -15.31 29.66
CA SER A 335 1.60 -16.77 29.79
C SER A 335 2.58 -17.46 28.84
N LEU A 336 3.06 -16.76 27.81
CA LEU A 336 4.06 -17.25 26.86
C LEU A 336 5.50 -17.01 27.33
N SER A 337 5.70 -16.10 28.28
CA SER A 337 7.02 -15.69 28.75
C SER A 337 7.35 -16.29 30.12
N ARG A 338 8.64 -16.36 30.47
CA ARG A 338 9.10 -16.84 31.78
C ARG A 338 10.08 -15.86 32.43
N PRO A 339 10.05 -15.72 33.77
CA PRO A 339 9.14 -16.40 34.70
C PRO A 339 7.71 -15.85 34.60
N LEU A 340 6.71 -16.73 34.72
CA LEU A 340 5.31 -16.33 34.85
C LEU A 340 5.06 -15.96 36.31
N MET A 341 4.47 -14.79 36.58
CA MET A 341 4.24 -14.34 37.95
C MET A 341 3.29 -15.30 38.68
N THR A 342 3.70 -15.79 39.85
CA THR A 342 2.81 -16.53 40.75
C THR A 342 1.80 -15.57 41.37
N LEU A 343 0.53 -15.72 41.01
CA LEU A 343 -0.55 -15.01 41.69
C LEU A 343 -0.75 -15.64 43.08
N ARG A 344 -0.54 -14.84 44.13
CA ARG A 344 -0.52 -15.24 45.54
C ARG A 344 0.61 -16.24 45.86
N PRO A 345 1.73 -15.76 46.42
CA PRO A 345 2.87 -16.62 46.75
C PRO A 345 2.57 -17.63 47.87
#